data_AF-A0A7Y5V4W9-F1
#
_entry.id   AF-A0A7Y5V4W9-F1
#
_cell.length_a   1.000
_cell.length_b   1.000
_cell.length_c   1.000
_cell.angle_alpha   90.00
_cell.angle_beta   90.00
_cell.angle_gamma   90.00
#
_symmetry.space_group_name_H-M   'P 1'
#
loop_
_entity.id
_entity.type
_entity.pdbx_description
1 polymer ?
#
loop_
_entity_poly.entity_id
_entity_poly.type
_entity_poly.pdbx_seq_one_letter_code
_entity_poly.pdbx_strand_id
1 'polypeptide(L)' 'PRVARAQIAEKLSPLTLSFMSESRRLDNRRLKRELRLHLRYPTVSDGLRAVNAG' A
#
# COMPACT_ATOMS: atom_id res chain seq x y z
N PRO A 1 13.27 -5.88 -2.48
CA PRO A 1 13.67 -5.07 -3.67
C PRO A 1 12.44 -4.45 -4.36
N ARG A 2 12.50 -3.16 -4.74
CA ARG A 2 11.49 -2.54 -5.62
C ARG A 2 11.88 -2.80 -7.08
N VAL A 3 10.91 -3.08 -7.93
CA VAL A 3 11.09 -3.35 -9.38
C VAL A 3 10.15 -2.45 -10.19
N ALA A 4 10.52 -2.15 -11.44
CA ALA A 4 9.69 -1.35 -12.32
C ALA A 4 8.39 -2.08 -12.66
N ARG A 5 7.29 -1.35 -12.90
CA ARG A 5 5.97 -1.94 -13.18
C ARG A 5 5.98 -2.83 -14.42
N ALA A 6 6.74 -2.47 -15.45
CA ALA A 6 6.89 -3.29 -16.66
C ALA A 6 7.54 -4.66 -16.35
N GLN A 7 8.54 -4.70 -15.46
CA GLN A 7 9.26 -5.92 -15.08
C GLN A 7 8.45 -6.83 -14.15
N ILE A 8 7.42 -6.31 -13.49
CA ILE A 8 6.55 -7.08 -12.59
C ILE A 8 5.67 -8.06 -13.37
N ALA A 9 5.25 -7.69 -14.58
CA ALA A 9 4.35 -8.51 -15.39
C ALA A 9 4.95 -9.88 -15.76
N GLU A 10 6.28 -9.96 -15.89
CA GLU A 10 7.01 -11.20 -16.19
C GLU A 10 7.19 -12.11 -14.97
N LYS A 11 7.02 -11.58 -13.75
CA LYS A 11 7.34 -12.29 -12.49
C LYS A 11 6.12 -12.74 -11.71
N LEU A 12 4.96 -12.13 -11.95
CA LEU A 12 3.74 -12.40 -11.20
C LEU A 12 2.76 -13.24 -12.00
N SER A 13 1.94 -14.01 -11.28
CA SER A 13 0.80 -14.67 -11.90
C SER A 13 -0.16 -13.63 -12.52
N PRO A 14 -0.87 -13.97 -13.60
CA PRO A 14 -1.86 -13.07 -14.20
C PRO A 14 -2.93 -12.59 -13.21
N LEU A 15 -3.38 -13.47 -12.30
CA LEU A 15 -4.36 -13.13 -11.27
C LEU A 15 -3.84 -12.04 -10.32
N THR A 16 -2.60 -12.19 -9.84
CA THR A 16 -1.97 -11.19 -8.97
C THR A 16 -1.80 -9.86 -9.72
N LEU A 17 -1.43 -9.90 -11.00
CA LEU A 17 -1.27 -8.70 -11.81
C LEU A 17 -2.61 -7.97 -12.02
N SER A 18 -3.72 -8.69 -12.22
CA SER A 18 -5.07 -8.10 -12.30
C SER A 18 -5.42 -7.36 -11.02
N PHE A 19 -5.28 -8.04 -9.88
CA PHE A 19 -5.56 -7.45 -8.57
C PHE A 19 -4.74 -6.18 -8.30
N MET A 20 -3.43 -6.21 -8.59
CA MET A 20 -2.57 -5.04 -8.42
C MET A 20 -2.88 -3.89 -9.39
N SER A 21 -3.54 -4.19 -10.52
CA SER A 21 -3.94 -3.19 -11.52
C SER A 21 -5.30 -2.57 -11.22
N GLU A 22 -6.16 -3.27 -10.49
CA GLU A 22 -7.45 -2.78 -10.01
C GLU A 22 -7.32 -1.92 -8.73
N SER A 23 -6.20 -2.05 -8.02
CA SER A 23 -5.90 -1.28 -6.82
C SER A 23 -5.88 0.23 -7.10
N ARG A 24 -6.73 0.97 -6.39
CA ARG A 24 -6.87 2.44 -6.51
C ARG A 24 -6.42 3.18 -5.26
N ARG A 25 -5.91 4.40 -5.44
CA ARG A 25 -5.69 5.31 -4.31
C ARG A 25 -7.03 5.83 -3.82
N LEU A 26 -7.27 5.66 -2.53
CA LEU A 26 -8.44 6.22 -1.85
C LEU A 26 -8.07 7.57 -1.22
N ASP A 27 -9.00 8.52 -1.30
CA ASP A 27 -8.88 9.81 -0.63
C ASP A 27 -9.13 9.65 0.88
N ASN A 28 -8.23 10.17 1.70
CA ASN A 28 -8.33 10.13 3.16
C ASN A 28 -8.63 11.49 3.80
N ARG A 29 -8.98 12.53 3.02
CA ARG A 29 -9.24 13.88 3.52
C ARG A 29 -10.33 13.90 4.60
N ARG A 30 -11.44 13.17 4.39
CA ARG A 30 -12.55 13.11 5.35
C ARG A 30 -12.13 12.43 6.65
N LEU A 31 -11.42 11.31 6.57
CA LEU A 31 -10.87 10.61 7.74
C LEU A 31 -9.99 11.53 8.60
N LYS A 32 -9.16 12.36 7.95
CA LYS A 32 -8.26 13.28 8.65
C LYS A 32 -8.98 14.53 9.19
N ARG A 33 -9.94 15.08 8.46
CA ARG A 33 -10.59 16.36 8.82
C ARG A 33 -11.80 16.20 9.73
N GLU A 34 -12.66 15.23 9.43
CA GLU A 34 -13.92 15.02 10.16
C GLU A 34 -13.68 14.14 11.38
N LEU A 35 -13.03 12.99 11.19
CA LEU A 35 -12.78 12.03 12.28
C LEU A 35 -11.51 12.32 13.07
N ARG A 36 -10.62 13.19 12.56
CA ARG A 36 -9.36 13.61 13.22
C ARG A 36 -8.51 12.44 13.71
N LEU A 37 -8.44 11.39 12.89
CA LEU A 37 -7.71 10.17 13.24
C LEU A 37 -6.21 10.44 13.43
N HIS A 38 -5.66 9.90 14.51
CA HIS A 38 -4.21 9.77 14.73
C HIS A 38 -3.79 8.36 14.32
N LEU A 39 -3.16 8.24 13.15
CA LEU A 39 -2.73 6.93 12.64
C LEU A 39 -1.51 6.44 13.42
N ARG A 40 -1.60 5.22 13.98
CA ARG A 40 -0.47 4.55 14.63
C ARG A 40 0.71 4.31 13.68
N TYR A 41 0.41 4.10 12.39
CA TYR A 41 1.39 3.94 11.31
C TYR A 41 1.05 4.91 10.17
N PRO A 42 1.51 6.17 10.22
CA PRO A 42 1.16 7.19 9.21
C PRO A 42 1.70 6.88 7.82
N THR A 43 2.81 6.15 7.74
CA THR A 43 3.41 5.70 6.49
C THR A 43 3.47 4.19 6.40
N VAL A 44 3.56 3.67 5.18
CA VAL A 44 3.78 2.23 4.93
C VAL A 44 5.08 1.75 5.61
N SER A 45 6.13 2.57 5.59
CA SER A 45 7.40 2.25 6.23
C SER A 45 7.27 2.08 7.75
N ASP A 46 6.43 2.88 8.41
CA ASP A 46 6.18 2.75 9.85
C ASP A 46 5.52 1.41 10.18
N GLY A 47 4.52 1.01 9.40
CA GLY A 47 3.84 -0.27 9.57
C GLY A 47 4.77 -1.47 9.33
N LEU A 48 5.59 -1.42 8.26
CA LEU A 48 6.55 -2.49 7.97
C LEU A 48 7.60 -2.63 9.07
N ARG A 49 8.11 -1.51 9.62
CA ARG A 49 9.03 -1.56 10.76
C ARG A 49 8.39 -2.21 11.98
N ALA A 50 7.12 -1.90 12.27
CA ALA A 50 6.42 -2.46 13.41
C ALA A 50 6.18 -3.98 13.28
N VAL A 51 5.89 -4.47 12.08
CA VAL A 51 5.74 -5.92 11.82
C VAL A 51 7.08 -6.65 11.92
N ASN A 52 8.17 -6.03 11.45
CA ASN A 52 9.50 -6.64 11.47
C ASN A 52 10.21 -6.55 12.84
N ALA A 53 9.62 -5.84 13.81
CA ALA A 53 10.20 -5.65 15.14
C ALA A 53 9.71 -6.68 16.18
N GLY A 54 8.84 -7.60 15.78
CA GLY A 54 8.41 -8.78 16.55
C GLY A 54 8.70 -10.06 15.80
#